data_AF-A0A8S8XJ90-F1
#
_entry.id   AF-A0A8S8XJ90-F1
#
_cell.length_a   1.000
_cell.length_b   1.000
_cell.length_c   1.000
_cell.angle_alpha   90.00
_cell.angle_beta   90.00
_cell.angle_gamma   90.00
#
_symmetry.space_group_name_H-M   'P 1'
#
loop_
_entity.id
_entity.type
_entity.pdbx_description
1 polymer ?
#
loop_
_entity_poly.entity_id
_entity_poly.type
_entity_poly.pdbx_seq_one_letter_code
_entity_poly.pdbx_strand_id
1 'polypeptide(L)'
;MSEYTVDSDSGTNTVLNLSSGCWVVNIEGDDSDYDVTFQYVEGGSAAGEVSEDCRSDFQASSGDADFSKLTTLDIEKTSQVLVIIDCEEEDGCQNPLYFTNSEDVLLEMAGDFGLWAVLSTCCIGALLFPLGWLLVSINKSKDAKVQLTQQQMVTAMDPLERELNSNQEILTTDQLYKLVRGEVPEMEQRQENVPSPFSDAEQD
;
A
#
# COMPACT_ATOMS: atom_id res chain seq x y z
N MET A 1 -6.19 -12.39 25.08
CA MET A 1 -6.00 -13.58 25.95
C MET A 1 -5.58 -13.02 27.30
N SER A 2 -6.25 -13.35 28.40
CA SER A 2 -5.87 -12.84 29.73
C SER A 2 -4.62 -13.58 30.23
N GLU A 3 -3.75 -12.87 30.95
CA GLU A 3 -2.55 -13.46 31.54
C GLU A 3 -2.83 -14.06 32.92
N TYR A 4 -3.69 -13.40 33.68
CA TYR A 4 -4.16 -13.89 34.97
C TYR A 4 -5.68 -13.92 34.99
N THR A 5 -6.21 -14.92 35.69
CA THR A 5 -7.64 -15.07 35.98
C THR A 5 -7.77 -15.27 37.48
N VAL A 6 -8.66 -14.51 38.12
CA VAL A 6 -8.99 -14.65 39.54
C VAL A 6 -10.45 -15.06 39.66
N ASP A 7 -10.69 -16.23 40.24
CA ASP A 7 -12.04 -16.69 40.52
C ASP A 7 -12.71 -15.77 41.54
N SER A 8 -13.94 -15.40 41.24
CA SER A 8 -14.74 -14.49 42.04
C SER A 8 -15.54 -15.29 43.07
N ASP A 9 -14.94 -15.56 44.23
CA ASP A 9 -15.68 -15.99 45.41
C ASP A 9 -15.69 -14.83 46.43
N SER A 10 -16.84 -14.57 47.06
CA SER A 10 -16.99 -13.47 48.01
C SER A 10 -15.99 -13.63 49.19
N GLY A 11 -15.18 -12.59 49.44
CA GLY A 11 -14.16 -12.60 50.49
C GLY A 11 -12.83 -13.26 50.10
N THR A 12 -12.59 -13.49 48.81
CA THR A 12 -11.33 -14.08 48.33
C THR A 12 -10.25 -13.01 48.19
N ASN A 13 -9.18 -13.19 48.96
CA ASN A 13 -7.97 -12.37 48.89
C ASN A 13 -6.93 -13.12 48.08
N THR A 14 -6.72 -12.72 46.82
CA THR A 14 -5.76 -13.37 45.92
C THR A 14 -4.55 -12.48 45.70
N VAL A 15 -3.35 -13.03 45.85
CA VAL A 15 -2.12 -12.31 45.54
C VAL A 15 -1.63 -12.73 44.15
N LEU A 16 -1.50 -11.75 43.25
CA LEU A 16 -0.95 -11.91 41.92
C LEU A 16 0.43 -11.27 41.83
N ASN A 17 1.27 -11.76 40.93
CA ASN A 17 2.55 -11.12 40.62
C ASN A 17 2.45 -10.46 39.24
N LEU A 18 2.19 -9.16 39.23
CA LEU A 18 1.98 -8.40 38.00
C LEU A 18 3.31 -7.80 37.52
N SER A 19 3.55 -7.87 36.21
CA SER A 19 4.69 -7.20 35.56
C SER A 19 4.47 -5.67 35.52
N SER A 20 5.54 -4.93 35.25
CA SER A 20 5.41 -3.48 35.04
C SER A 20 4.60 -3.18 33.78
N GLY A 21 3.77 -2.15 33.83
CA GLY A 21 3.00 -1.64 32.70
C GLY A 21 1.53 -1.45 33.03
N CYS A 22 0.75 -1.21 31.98
CA CYS A 22 -0.66 -0.92 32.06
C CYS A 22 -1.55 -2.17 32.01
N TRP A 23 -2.17 -2.51 33.14
CA TRP A 23 -3.09 -3.63 33.25
C TRP A 23 -4.54 -3.19 33.10
N VAL A 24 -5.33 -3.98 32.39
CA VAL A 24 -6.78 -3.81 32.26
C VAL A 24 -7.46 -5.01 32.90
N VAL A 25 -8.37 -4.72 33.83
CA VAL A 25 -9.17 -5.73 34.52
C VAL A 25 -10.56 -5.75 33.90
N ASN A 26 -10.95 -6.90 33.37
CA ASN A 26 -12.24 -7.10 32.72
C ASN A 26 -12.99 -8.25 33.38
N ILE A 27 -14.31 -8.23 33.25
CA ILE A 27 -15.18 -9.35 33.60
C ILE A 27 -16.11 -9.63 32.43
N GLU A 28 -16.63 -10.85 32.39
CA GLU A 28 -17.70 -11.19 31.47
C GLU A 28 -19.05 -10.69 32.03
N GLY A 29 -19.86 -10.02 31.21
CA GLY A 29 -21.14 -9.46 31.64
C GLY A 29 -21.05 -8.07 32.27
N ASP A 30 -21.88 -7.81 33.28
CA ASP A 30 -22.06 -6.51 33.93
C ASP A 30 -21.20 -6.38 35.18
N ASP A 31 -20.71 -5.16 35.46
CA ASP A 31 -19.77 -4.85 36.54
C ASP A 31 -20.39 -4.28 37.81
N SER A 32 -21.69 -4.02 37.83
CA SER A 32 -22.36 -3.38 38.97
C SER A 32 -22.20 -4.13 40.28
N ASP A 33 -22.16 -5.47 40.23
CA ASP A 33 -22.07 -6.31 41.44
C ASP A 33 -20.64 -6.41 42.01
N TYR A 34 -19.60 -5.90 41.31
CA TYR A 34 -18.20 -6.08 41.67
C TYR A 34 -17.58 -4.77 42.22
N ASP A 35 -17.23 -4.77 43.51
CA ASP A 35 -16.35 -3.77 44.11
C ASP A 35 -14.97 -4.40 44.35
N VAL A 36 -13.98 -3.96 43.58
CA VAL A 36 -12.65 -4.61 43.55
C VAL A 36 -11.58 -3.62 43.95
N THR A 37 -10.85 -3.93 45.02
CA THR A 37 -9.75 -3.11 45.52
C THR A 37 -8.41 -3.78 45.27
N PHE A 38 -7.41 -2.97 44.89
CA PHE A 38 -6.06 -3.43 44.57
C PHE A 38 -5.02 -2.79 45.48
N GLN A 39 -4.20 -3.61 46.13
CA GLN A 39 -3.16 -3.13 47.04
C GLN A 39 -1.82 -3.80 46.75
N TYR A 40 -0.72 -3.05 46.82
CA TYR A 40 0.61 -3.63 46.76
C TYR A 40 0.87 -4.51 47.98
N VAL A 41 1.72 -5.53 47.84
CA VAL A 41 2.16 -6.39 48.93
C VAL A 41 3.67 -6.22 49.13
N GLU A 42 4.06 -5.70 50.30
CA GLU A 42 5.46 -5.58 50.71
C GLU A 42 5.68 -6.32 52.02
N GLY A 43 6.73 -7.15 52.08
CA GLY A 43 7.05 -7.91 53.30
C GLY A 43 5.96 -8.89 53.77
N GLY A 44 5.02 -9.26 52.89
CA GLY A 44 3.90 -10.15 53.21
C GLY A 44 2.70 -9.44 53.83
N SER A 45 2.59 -8.12 53.71
CA SER A 45 1.44 -7.34 54.16
C SER A 45 1.04 -6.31 53.10
N ALA A 46 -0.23 -5.89 53.13
CA ALA A 46 -0.71 -4.84 52.23
C ALA A 46 0.02 -3.52 52.51
N ALA A 47 0.48 -2.87 51.44
CA ALA A 47 1.51 -1.83 51.46
C ALA A 47 1.16 -0.64 50.56
N GLY A 48 -0.12 -0.27 50.52
CA GLY A 48 -0.63 0.89 49.77
C GLY A 48 -1.49 0.50 48.58
N GLU A 49 -2.29 1.44 48.10
CA GLU A 49 -3.16 1.26 46.93
C GLU A 49 -2.36 1.27 45.63
N VAL A 50 -2.83 0.49 44.66
CA VAL A 50 -2.31 0.51 43.30
C VAL A 50 -2.90 1.71 42.56
N SER A 51 -2.08 2.41 41.78
CA SER A 51 -2.55 3.53 40.96
C SER A 51 -3.47 3.03 39.86
N GLU A 52 -4.61 3.69 39.67
CA GLU A 52 -5.57 3.38 38.60
C GLU A 52 -5.46 4.31 37.39
N ASP A 53 -4.48 5.22 37.40
CA ASP A 53 -4.33 6.31 36.41
C ASP A 53 -3.85 5.86 35.02
N CYS A 54 -3.83 4.55 34.76
CA CYS A 54 -3.37 4.07 33.47
C CYS A 54 -4.36 4.35 32.33
N ARG A 55 -3.87 5.00 31.27
CA ARG A 55 -4.67 5.32 30.08
C ARG A 55 -4.56 4.23 29.02
N SER A 56 -5.34 3.17 29.17
CA SER A 56 -5.49 2.14 28.15
C SER A 56 -6.89 2.16 27.51
N ASP A 57 -6.93 2.18 26.17
CA ASP A 57 -8.12 2.03 25.34
C ASP A 57 -8.41 0.57 24.98
N PHE A 58 -7.63 -0.38 25.50
CA PHE A 58 -7.88 -1.79 25.30
C PHE A 58 -9.25 -2.20 25.86
N GLN A 59 -10.01 -2.93 25.05
CA GLN A 59 -11.26 -3.57 25.43
C GLN A 59 -11.20 -5.04 25.05
N ALA A 60 -11.52 -5.92 26.01
CA ALA A 60 -11.65 -7.34 25.74
C ALA A 60 -12.86 -7.60 24.82
N SER A 61 -12.70 -8.50 23.86
CA SER A 61 -13.77 -8.91 22.96
C SER A 61 -13.63 -10.39 22.64
N SER A 62 -14.76 -11.10 22.64
CA SER A 62 -14.87 -12.46 22.13
C SER A 62 -16.11 -12.58 21.24
N GLY A 63 -16.18 -13.63 20.42
CA GLY A 63 -17.34 -13.86 19.55
C GLY A 63 -18.61 -14.29 20.28
N ASP A 64 -18.47 -14.81 21.51
CA ASP A 64 -19.54 -15.50 22.24
C ASP A 64 -19.91 -14.82 23.56
N ALA A 65 -19.12 -13.84 24.00
CA ALA A 65 -19.28 -13.16 25.28
C ALA A 65 -18.90 -11.67 25.21
N ASP A 66 -19.68 -10.86 25.90
CA ASP A 66 -19.45 -9.43 26.11
C ASP A 66 -18.67 -9.20 27.41
N PHE A 67 -17.70 -8.29 27.37
CA PHE A 67 -16.87 -7.95 28.52
C PHE A 67 -17.10 -6.51 28.96
N SER A 68 -17.17 -6.31 30.27
CA SER A 68 -17.13 -4.98 30.89
C SER A 68 -15.77 -4.75 31.54
N LYS A 69 -15.30 -3.50 31.45
CA LYS A 69 -14.02 -3.07 32.01
C LYS A 69 -14.26 -2.49 33.40
N LEU A 70 -13.75 -3.17 34.43
CA LEU A 70 -13.84 -2.73 35.83
C LEU A 70 -12.92 -1.53 36.08
N THR A 71 -11.62 -1.71 35.85
CA THR A 71 -10.64 -0.65 36.08
C THR A 71 -9.36 -0.89 35.27
N THR A 72 -8.43 0.05 35.38
CA THR A 72 -7.06 -0.02 34.89
C THR A 72 -6.09 0.08 36.06
N LEU A 73 -4.97 -0.62 36.00
CA LEU A 73 -3.91 -0.55 37.01
C LEU A 73 -2.60 -0.11 36.35
N ASP A 74 -1.91 0.84 36.96
CA ASP A 74 -0.57 1.28 36.59
C ASP A 74 0.46 0.66 37.55
N ILE A 75 1.19 -0.33 37.05
CA ILE A 75 2.22 -1.03 37.81
C ILE A 75 3.60 -0.50 37.40
N GLU A 76 4.23 0.32 38.24
CA GLU A 76 5.53 0.90 37.91
C GLU A 76 6.64 -0.16 37.77
N LYS A 77 6.57 -1.22 38.59
CA LYS A 77 7.57 -2.29 38.69
C LYS A 77 6.91 -3.60 39.03
N THR A 78 7.50 -4.70 38.54
CA THR A 78 7.05 -6.06 38.87
C THR A 78 6.90 -6.23 40.37
N SER A 79 5.67 -6.47 40.82
CA SER A 79 5.30 -6.42 42.23
C SER A 79 4.14 -7.37 42.51
N GLN A 80 4.01 -7.74 43.79
CA GLN A 80 2.88 -8.52 44.26
C GLN A 80 1.72 -7.58 44.53
N VAL A 81 0.55 -7.89 43.95
CA VAL A 81 -0.69 -7.13 44.11
C VAL A 81 -1.71 -8.06 44.74
N LEU A 82 -2.25 -7.62 45.88
CA LEU A 82 -3.40 -8.22 46.53
C LEU A 82 -4.67 -7.69 45.86
N VAL A 83 -5.50 -8.61 45.41
CA VAL A 83 -6.84 -8.38 44.86
C VAL A 83 -7.85 -8.75 45.94
N ILE A 84 -8.71 -7.80 46.29
CA ILE A 84 -9.80 -7.96 47.25
C ILE A 84 -11.10 -7.76 46.49
N ILE A 85 -11.96 -8.78 46.48
CA ILE A 85 -13.24 -8.76 45.77
C ILE A 85 -14.35 -8.71 46.81
N ASP A 86 -15.12 -7.62 46.78
CA ASP A 86 -16.34 -7.42 47.55
C ASP A 86 -17.53 -7.38 46.58
N CYS A 87 -18.58 -8.14 46.88
CA CYS A 87 -19.76 -8.26 46.02
C CYS A 87 -20.93 -7.49 46.62
N GLU A 88 -21.68 -6.74 45.82
CA GLU A 88 -22.86 -6.02 46.31
C GLU A 88 -23.95 -7.00 46.80
N GLU A 89 -24.14 -8.11 46.07
CA GLU A 89 -25.00 -9.23 46.47
C GLU A 89 -24.18 -10.50 46.80
N GLU A 90 -24.67 -11.31 47.74
CA GLU A 90 -23.96 -12.51 48.27
C GLU A 90 -23.65 -13.57 47.17
N ASP A 91 -24.44 -13.59 46.09
CA ASP A 91 -24.29 -14.45 44.90
C ASP A 91 -24.05 -13.65 43.59
N GLY A 92 -23.69 -12.37 43.68
CA GLY A 92 -23.56 -11.46 42.53
C GLY A 92 -22.30 -11.72 41.69
N CYS A 93 -21.18 -12.05 42.33
CA CYS A 93 -19.91 -12.24 41.63
C CYS A 93 -19.73 -13.67 41.11
N GLN A 94 -20.35 -14.01 39.98
CA GLN A 94 -20.25 -15.37 39.41
C GLN A 94 -19.13 -15.54 38.38
N ASN A 95 -18.62 -14.45 37.82
CA ASN A 95 -17.68 -14.45 36.72
C ASN A 95 -16.27 -14.03 37.18
N PRO A 96 -15.23 -14.76 36.74
CA PRO A 96 -13.88 -14.46 37.17
C PRO A 96 -13.37 -13.14 36.57
N LEU A 97 -12.41 -12.54 37.26
CA LEU A 97 -11.73 -11.34 36.80
C LEU A 97 -10.57 -11.72 35.87
N TYR A 98 -10.51 -11.05 34.72
CA TYR A 98 -9.51 -11.25 33.68
C TYR A 98 -8.54 -10.07 33.63
N PHE A 99 -7.26 -10.36 33.90
CA PHE A 99 -6.19 -9.37 33.88
C PHE A 99 -5.42 -9.48 32.57
N THR A 100 -5.28 -8.35 31.87
CA THR A 100 -4.56 -8.28 30.59
C THR A 100 -3.58 -7.11 30.62
N ASN A 101 -2.31 -7.35 30.32
CA ASN A 101 -1.36 -6.27 30.11
C ASN A 101 -1.58 -5.69 28.70
N SER A 102 -2.03 -4.45 28.64
CA SER A 102 -2.39 -3.83 27.35
C SER A 102 -1.17 -3.47 26.49
N GLU A 103 -0.01 -3.21 27.10
CA GLU A 103 1.22 -2.92 26.38
C GLU A 103 1.76 -4.19 25.70
N ASP A 104 1.70 -5.32 26.39
CA ASP A 104 2.13 -6.61 25.86
C ASP A 104 1.23 -7.07 24.69
N VAL A 105 -0.09 -6.88 24.79
CA VAL A 105 -1.01 -7.17 23.68
C VAL A 105 -0.73 -6.30 22.45
N LEU A 106 -0.40 -5.02 22.63
CA LEU A 106 -0.05 -4.14 21.52
C LEU A 106 1.26 -4.57 20.85
N LEU A 107 2.25 -5.02 21.63
CA LEU A 107 3.50 -5.57 21.11
C LEU A 107 3.28 -6.88 20.37
N GLU A 108 2.43 -7.78 20.89
CA GLU A 108 2.06 -9.02 20.22
C GLU A 108 1.37 -8.72 18.88
N MET A 109 0.41 -7.80 18.87
CA MET A 109 -0.28 -7.36 17.66
C MET A 109 0.68 -6.70 16.66
N ALA A 110 1.66 -5.92 17.14
CA ALA A 110 2.71 -5.34 16.30
C ALA A 110 3.69 -6.41 15.76
N GLY A 111 3.77 -7.58 16.38
CA GLY A 111 4.53 -8.73 15.88
C GLY A 111 3.82 -9.50 14.77
N ASP A 112 2.52 -9.29 14.58
CA ASP A 112 1.73 -10.05 13.60
C ASP A 112 2.11 -9.69 12.16
N PHE A 113 2.63 -10.69 11.43
CA PHE A 113 3.02 -10.52 10.04
C PHE A 113 1.83 -10.20 9.13
N GLY A 114 0.63 -10.72 9.45
CA GLY A 114 -0.58 -10.45 8.69
C GLY A 114 -0.96 -8.98 8.73
N LEU A 115 -0.93 -8.37 9.91
CA LEU A 115 -1.18 -6.94 10.11
C LEU A 115 -0.18 -6.08 9.33
N TRP A 116 1.11 -6.41 9.40
CA TRP A 116 2.14 -5.73 8.61
C TRP A 116 1.96 -5.89 7.10
N ALA A 117 1.53 -7.07 6.63
CA ALA A 117 1.24 -7.31 5.23
C ALA A 117 0.05 -6.45 4.75
N VAL A 118 -0.99 -6.31 5.56
CA VAL A 118 -2.15 -5.46 5.23
C VAL A 118 -1.77 -3.98 5.24
N LEU A 119 -1.07 -3.51 6.28
CA LEU A 119 -0.59 -2.13 6.38
C LEU A 119 0.31 -1.77 5.19
N SER A 120 1.28 -2.63 4.87
CA SER A 120 2.16 -2.41 3.72
C SER A 120 1.39 -2.39 2.40
N THR A 121 0.43 -3.29 2.20
CA THR A 121 -0.40 -3.31 0.98
C THR A 121 -1.24 -2.04 0.84
N CYS A 122 -1.80 -1.52 1.95
CA CYS A 122 -2.54 -0.26 1.98
C CYS A 122 -1.65 0.91 1.50
N CYS A 123 -0.43 1.01 2.04
CA CYS A 123 0.50 2.08 1.71
C CYS A 123 1.13 1.94 0.31
N ILE A 124 1.37 0.72 -0.16
CA ILE A 124 1.81 0.47 -1.55
C ILE A 124 0.75 0.95 -2.53
N GLY A 125 -0.53 0.81 -2.20
CA GLY A 125 -1.64 1.41 -2.94
C GLY A 125 -1.47 2.92 -3.12
N ALA A 126 -1.09 3.64 -2.07
CA ALA A 126 -0.85 5.09 -2.12
C ALA A 126 0.34 5.50 -3.01
N LEU A 127 1.32 4.61 -3.21
CA LEU A 127 2.43 4.83 -4.13
C LEU A 127 2.06 4.49 -5.59
N LEU A 128 1.32 3.40 -5.80
CA LEU A 128 0.96 2.93 -7.14
C LEU A 128 -0.17 3.76 -7.76
N PHE A 129 -1.08 4.32 -6.96
CA PHE A 129 -2.18 5.16 -7.46
C PHE A 129 -1.70 6.41 -8.24
N PRO A 130 -0.79 7.26 -7.71
CA PRO A 130 -0.30 8.42 -8.44
C PRO A 130 0.55 8.03 -9.65
N LEU A 131 1.34 6.94 -9.56
CA LEU A 131 2.13 6.44 -10.69
C LEU A 131 1.25 5.87 -11.81
N GLY A 132 0.18 5.15 -11.46
CA GLY A 132 -0.82 4.65 -12.40
C GLY A 132 -1.55 5.78 -13.11
N TRP A 133 -1.94 6.83 -12.38
CA TRP A 133 -2.51 8.04 -12.96
C TRP A 133 -1.55 8.71 -13.95
N LEU A 134 -0.28 8.83 -13.58
CA LEU A 134 0.75 9.42 -14.43
C LEU A 134 0.93 8.62 -15.73
N LEU A 135 1.00 7.29 -15.66
CA LEU A 135 1.06 6.42 -16.85
C LEU A 135 -0.15 6.60 -17.76
N VAL A 136 -1.37 6.66 -17.21
CA VAL A 136 -2.60 6.90 -17.99
C VAL A 136 -2.54 8.27 -18.66
N SER A 137 -2.10 9.32 -17.96
CA SER A 137 -1.99 10.67 -18.54
C SER A 137 -1.02 10.73 -19.72
N ILE A 138 0.11 10.02 -19.64
CA ILE A 138 1.10 9.95 -20.71
C ILE A 138 0.56 9.15 -21.89
N ASN A 139 -0.10 8.01 -21.65
CA ASN A 139 -0.57 7.14 -22.73
C ASN A 139 -1.80 7.72 -23.46
N LYS A 140 -2.66 8.47 -22.76
CA LYS A 140 -3.81 9.18 -23.33
C LYS A 140 -3.40 10.21 -24.40
N SER A 141 -2.14 10.68 -24.39
CA SER A 141 -1.62 11.63 -25.40
C SER A 141 -1.13 10.98 -26.70
N LYS A 142 -1.03 9.64 -26.78
CA LYS A 142 -0.43 8.93 -27.93
C LYS A 142 -1.42 8.17 -28.81
N ASP A 143 -2.72 8.19 -28.51
CA ASP A 143 -3.78 7.59 -29.35
C ASP A 143 -4.25 8.48 -30.52
N ALA A 144 -3.40 9.39 -31.01
CA ALA A 144 -3.48 9.81 -32.40
C ALA A 144 -2.81 8.75 -33.30
N LYS A 145 -3.25 7.50 -33.21
CA LYS A 145 -3.00 6.53 -34.28
C LYS A 145 -3.81 7.04 -35.46
N VAL A 146 -3.19 7.85 -36.31
CA VAL A 146 -3.70 8.15 -37.63
C VAL A 146 -3.78 6.82 -38.37
N GLN A 147 -4.93 6.14 -38.27
CA GLN A 147 -5.29 5.16 -39.27
C GLN A 147 -5.43 5.99 -40.54
N LEU A 148 -4.40 5.93 -41.39
CA LEU A 148 -4.49 6.37 -42.76
C LEU A 148 -5.63 5.56 -43.36
N THR A 149 -6.84 6.12 -43.35
CA THR A 149 -7.91 5.56 -44.14
C THR A 149 -7.43 5.62 -45.58
N GLN A 150 -7.59 4.51 -46.26
CA GLN A 150 -7.23 4.30 -47.67
C GLN A 150 -7.66 5.46 -48.59
N GLN A 151 -8.62 6.30 -48.17
CA GLN A 151 -9.09 7.49 -48.87
C GLN A 151 -8.03 8.58 -49.06
N GLN A 152 -7.08 8.79 -48.14
CA GLN A 152 -6.00 9.78 -48.36
C GLN A 152 -4.93 9.30 -49.34
N MET A 153 -4.79 7.97 -49.53
CA MET A 153 -3.87 7.40 -50.53
C MET A 153 -4.44 7.54 -51.95
N VAL A 154 -5.77 7.54 -52.12
CA VAL A 154 -6.41 7.74 -53.43
C VAL A 154 -6.35 9.19 -53.90
N THR A 155 -6.46 10.18 -53.00
CA THR A 155 -6.37 11.60 -53.39
C THR A 155 -4.93 12.08 -53.65
N ALA A 156 -3.92 11.39 -53.12
CA ALA A 156 -2.51 11.71 -53.36
C ALA A 156 -1.89 10.98 -54.57
N MET A 157 -2.61 10.02 -55.17
CA MET A 157 -2.13 9.26 -56.33
C MET A 157 -2.46 9.89 -57.70
N ASP A 158 -3.11 11.05 -57.75
CA ASP A 158 -3.46 11.72 -59.02
C ASP A 158 -2.88 13.14 -59.16
N PRO A 159 -1.53 13.27 -59.18
CA PRO A 159 -0.92 14.28 -60.03
C PRO A 159 0.18 13.72 -60.95
N LEU A 160 0.61 12.46 -60.76
CA LEU A 160 1.74 11.88 -61.51
C LEU A 160 1.35 11.24 -62.85
N GLU A 161 0.08 10.88 -63.06
CA GLU A 161 -0.40 10.33 -64.34
C GLU A 161 -0.54 11.41 -65.44
N ARG A 162 -0.58 12.69 -65.06
CA ARG A 162 -0.72 13.79 -66.03
C ARG A 162 0.61 14.30 -66.59
N GLU A 163 1.73 14.03 -65.93
CA GLU A 163 3.06 14.51 -66.33
C GLU A 163 3.90 13.43 -67.04
N LEU A 164 3.57 12.14 -66.85
CA LEU A 164 4.30 11.02 -67.47
C LEU A 164 4.01 10.82 -68.96
N ASN A 165 3.06 11.56 -69.54
CA ASN A 165 2.65 11.42 -70.95
C ASN A 165 3.41 12.35 -71.92
N SER A 166 4.43 13.09 -71.47
CA SER A 166 5.07 14.11 -72.32
C SER A 166 6.52 13.87 -72.72
N ASN A 167 7.37 13.13 -72.01
CA ASN A 167 8.82 13.10 -72.33
C ASN A 167 9.63 11.86 -71.90
N GLN A 168 9.03 10.67 -71.82
CA GLN A 168 9.82 9.44 -71.61
C GLN A 168 9.45 8.40 -72.66
N GLU A 169 10.22 8.40 -73.75
CA GLU A 169 10.26 7.30 -74.70
C GLU A 169 10.77 6.07 -73.95
N ILE A 170 9.88 5.13 -73.65
CA ILE A 170 10.20 3.87 -73.00
C ILE A 170 11.15 3.11 -73.92
N LEU A 171 12.41 2.95 -73.50
CA LEU A 171 13.38 2.10 -74.20
C LEU A 171 12.83 0.67 -74.21
N THR A 172 12.55 0.15 -75.40
CA THR A 172 11.99 -1.20 -75.55
C THR A 172 13.02 -2.24 -75.15
N THR A 173 12.56 -3.43 -74.75
CA THR A 173 13.38 -4.54 -74.25
C THR A 173 14.59 -4.88 -75.14
N ASP A 174 14.47 -4.65 -76.46
CA ASP A 174 15.54 -4.89 -77.43
C ASP A 174 16.71 -3.88 -77.32
N GLN A 175 16.44 -2.63 -76.93
CA GLN A 175 17.48 -1.62 -76.70
C GLN A 175 18.25 -1.90 -75.40
N LEU A 176 17.57 -2.44 -74.39
CA LEU A 176 18.20 -2.90 -73.14
C LEU A 176 19.13 -4.10 -73.40
N TYR A 177 18.72 -5.03 -74.28
CA TYR A 177 19.53 -6.20 -74.67
C TYR A 177 20.81 -5.83 -75.42
N LYS A 178 20.78 -4.78 -76.25
CA LYS A 178 21.97 -4.29 -76.98
C LYS A 178 23.00 -3.66 -76.03
N LEU A 179 22.55 -2.96 -74.99
CA LEU A 179 23.41 -2.34 -73.99
C LEU A 179 24.16 -3.39 -73.14
N VAL A 180 23.49 -4.48 -72.76
CA VAL A 180 24.11 -5.59 -71.98
C VAL A 180 25.19 -6.32 -72.79
N ARG A 181 25.07 -6.36 -74.12
CA ARG A 181 26.07 -6.99 -75.01
C ARG A 181 27.30 -6.12 -75.28
N GLY A 182 27.36 -4.91 -74.73
CA GLY A 182 28.53 -4.03 -74.82
C GLY A 182 28.66 -3.28 -76.16
N GLU A 183 27.60 -3.21 -76.96
CA GLU A 183 27.57 -2.35 -78.12
C GLU A 183 26.97 -1.00 -77.72
N VAL A 184 27.83 0.02 -77.66
CA VAL A 184 27.43 1.38 -77.25
C VAL A 184 26.63 2.01 -78.39
N PRO A 185 25.37 2.42 -78.18
CA PRO A 185 24.64 3.15 -79.21
C PRO A 185 25.32 4.51 -79.43
N GLU A 186 25.62 4.84 -80.69
CA GLU A 186 26.11 6.18 -81.05
C GLU A 186 25.03 7.21 -80.70
N MET A 187 25.25 7.94 -79.62
CA MET A 187 24.43 9.09 -79.26
C MET A 187 25.06 10.33 -79.87
N GLU A 188 24.35 10.94 -80.82
CA GLU A 188 24.75 12.20 -81.44
C GLU A 188 25.00 13.28 -80.37
N GLN A 189 26.13 13.95 -80.52
CA GLN A 189 26.65 14.95 -79.59
C GLN A 189 25.70 16.13 -79.42
N ARG A 190 25.26 16.38 -78.18
CA ARG A 190 24.92 17.74 -77.73
C ARG A 190 25.76 18.10 -76.52
N GLN A 191 26.81 18.85 -76.79
CA GLN A 191 27.53 19.64 -75.79
C GLN A 191 26.56 20.69 -75.23
N GLU A 192 26.34 20.69 -73.93
CA GLU A 192 25.89 21.89 -73.23
C GLU A 192 26.67 22.05 -71.92
N ASN A 193 27.17 23.26 -71.78
CA ASN A 193 28.31 23.69 -70.97
C ASN A 193 27.75 24.19 -69.63
N VAL A 194 28.06 23.52 -68.52
CA VAL A 194 27.54 23.89 -67.19
C VAL A 194 28.72 24.22 -66.26
N PRO A 195 28.86 25.48 -65.79
CA PRO A 195 30.00 25.89 -64.98
C PRO A 195 29.85 25.49 -63.50
N SER A 196 30.99 25.33 -62.81
CA SER A 196 31.13 24.82 -61.44
C SER A 196 30.60 25.78 -60.36
N PRO A 197 29.97 25.30 -59.27
CA PRO A 197 29.19 26.13 -58.33
C PRO A 197 29.99 26.80 -57.20
N PHE A 198 31.30 26.98 -57.34
CA PHE A 198 32.10 27.69 -56.33
C PHE A 198 33.06 28.68 -57.00
N SER A 199 32.62 29.92 -57.14
CA SER A 199 33.48 31.08 -57.45
C SER A 199 32.83 32.34 -56.90
N ASP A 200 33.62 33.08 -56.12
CA ASP A 200 33.45 34.48 -55.72
C ASP A 200 32.52 34.80 -54.54
N ALA A 201 33.06 34.63 -53.34
CA ALA A 201 32.81 35.53 -52.21
C ALA A 201 34.16 36.05 -51.65
N GLU A 202 34.80 36.94 -52.41
CA GLU A 202 35.85 37.85 -51.96
C GLU A 202 35.48 39.28 -52.35
N GLN A 203 35.84 40.25 -51.50
CA GLN A 203 35.66 41.72 -51.57
C GLN A 203 34.26 42.24 -51.19
N ASP A 204 34.07 43.21 -50.30
CA ASP A 204 34.93 44.32 -49.82
C ASP A 204 34.49 44.70 -48.38
#